data_AF-A0A161JD02-F1
#
_entry.id   AF-A0A161JD02-F1
#
_cell.length_a   1.000
_cell.length_b   1.000
_cell.length_c   1.000
_cell.angle_alpha   90.00
_cell.angle_beta   90.00
_cell.angle_gamma   90.00
#
_symmetry.space_group_name_H-M   'P 1'
#
loop_
_entity.id
_entity.type
_entity.pdbx_description
1 polymer ?
#
loop_
_entity_poly.entity_id
_entity_poly.type
_entity_poly.pdbx_seq_one_letter_code
_entity_poly.pdbx_strand_id
1 'polypeptide(L)'
;MDTGIPACDRYLASYRACHRAAGIFPPDQIEPHYREMRSSLLRDSLDPHIRPRLATRCEVLTRSLHEALDGKSCTTDSSQVTAPRRNGKDDRS
;
A
#
# COMPACT_ATOMS: atom_id res chain seq x y z
N MET A 1 -10.39 -10.76 7.26
CA MET A 1 -9.45 -11.86 7.55
C MET A 1 -8.04 -11.33 7.39
N ASP A 2 -7.37 -11.28 8.53
CA ASP A 2 -6.03 -10.78 8.79
C ASP A 2 -5.07 -12.00 8.85
N THR A 3 -3.80 -11.83 8.53
CA THR A 3 -2.82 -12.95 8.53
C THR A 3 -2.38 -13.33 9.94
N GLY A 4 -2.65 -12.48 10.94
CA GLY A 4 -2.18 -12.64 12.30
C GLY A 4 -0.65 -12.51 12.40
N ILE A 5 -0.03 -11.80 11.45
CA ILE A 5 1.41 -11.53 11.40
C ILE A 5 1.57 -10.03 11.14
N PRO A 6 1.87 -9.22 12.16
CA PRO A 6 1.79 -7.76 12.08
C PRO A 6 2.53 -7.13 10.89
N ALA A 7 3.67 -7.70 10.48
CA ALA A 7 4.41 -7.23 9.32
C ALA A 7 3.64 -7.40 8.00
N CYS A 8 2.96 -8.52 7.82
CA CYS A 8 2.16 -8.80 6.62
C CYS A 8 0.87 -7.98 6.60
N ASP A 9 0.23 -7.81 7.75
CA ASP A 9 -0.99 -7.01 7.86
C ASP A 9 -0.71 -5.53 7.59
N ARG A 10 0.43 -5.02 8.07
CA ARG A 10 0.92 -3.67 7.72
C ARG A 10 1.19 -3.52 6.23
N TYR A 11 1.87 -4.49 5.61
CA TYR A 11 2.11 -4.49 4.16
C TYR A 11 0.80 -4.47 3.37
N LEU A 12 -0.17 -5.32 3.72
CA LEU A 12 -1.48 -5.36 3.06
C LEU A 12 -2.30 -4.09 3.29
N ALA A 13 -2.18 -3.45 4.46
CA ALA A 13 -2.87 -2.19 4.74
C ALA A 13 -2.37 -1.05 3.85
N SER A 14 -1.06 -1.01 3.54
CA SER A 14 -0.47 0.05 2.71
C SER A 14 -0.48 -0.27 1.21
N TYR A 15 -0.60 -1.55 0.83
CA TYR A 15 -0.45 -2.06 -0.54
C TYR A 15 -1.13 -1.18 -1.61
N ARG A 16 -2.44 -0.99 -1.52
CA ARG A 16 -3.21 -0.31 -2.57
C ARG A 16 -2.80 1.16 -2.75
N ALA A 17 -2.54 1.86 -1.65
CA ALA A 17 -2.21 3.27 -1.70
C ALA A 17 -0.76 3.47 -2.17
N CYS A 18 0.17 2.67 -1.65
CA CYS A 18 1.57 2.70 -2.09
C CYS A 18 1.72 2.29 -3.56
N HIS A 19 1.08 1.21 -4.02
CA HIS A 19 1.19 0.79 -5.43
C HIS A 19 0.57 1.83 -6.38
N ARG A 20 -0.52 2.52 -5.99
CA ARG A 20 -1.06 3.66 -6.74
C ARG A 20 -0.06 4.81 -6.84
N ALA A 21 0.54 5.19 -5.72
CA ALA A 21 1.51 6.30 -5.66
C ALA A 21 2.81 5.97 -6.42
N ALA A 22 3.25 4.71 -6.37
CA ALA A 22 4.45 4.25 -7.06
C ALA A 22 4.24 4.09 -8.57
N GLY A 23 3.00 3.92 -9.04
CA GLY A 23 2.71 3.71 -10.46
C GLY A 23 3.23 2.38 -11.01
N ILE A 24 3.48 1.39 -10.13
CA ILE A 24 4.01 0.07 -10.49
C ILE A 24 3.02 -0.72 -11.35
N PHE A 25 1.73 -0.65 -11.00
CA PHE A 25 0.65 -1.30 -11.71
C PHE A 25 -0.33 -0.27 -12.27
N PRO A 26 -0.95 -0.54 -13.43
CA PRO A 26 -2.11 0.21 -13.87
C PRO A 26 -3.23 0.18 -12.80
N PRO A 27 -3.99 1.28 -12.62
CA PRO A 27 -4.97 1.39 -11.54
C PRO A 27 -6.01 0.25 -11.49
N ASP A 28 -6.40 -0.27 -12.66
CA ASP A 28 -7.33 -1.38 -12.84
C ASP A 28 -6.75 -2.74 -12.40
N GLN A 29 -5.42 -2.86 -12.35
CA GLN A 29 -4.72 -4.10 -11.98
C GLN A 29 -4.34 -4.16 -10.49
N ILE A 30 -4.41 -3.05 -9.77
CA ILE A 30 -4.04 -3.00 -8.34
C ILE A 30 -4.91 -3.90 -7.49
N GLU A 31 -6.23 -3.92 -7.74
CA GLU A 31 -7.16 -4.73 -6.94
C GLU A 31 -7.01 -6.25 -7.21
N PRO A 32 -6.92 -6.73 -8.47
CA PRO A 32 -6.53 -8.10 -8.78
C PRO A 32 -5.24 -8.54 -8.07
N HIS A 33 -4.15 -7.79 -8.21
CA HIS A 33 -2.87 -8.14 -7.59
C HIS A 33 -2.92 -8.12 -6.06
N TYR A 34 -3.66 -7.17 -5.48
CA TYR A 34 -3.88 -7.16 -4.04
C TYR A 34 -4.56 -8.43 -3.56
N ARG A 35 -5.60 -8.91 -4.25
CA ARG A 35 -6.33 -10.11 -3.85
C ARG A 35 -5.45 -11.36 -3.95
N GLU A 36 -4.67 -11.48 -5.02
CA GLU A 36 -3.71 -12.59 -5.20
C GLU A 36 -2.65 -12.59 -4.10
N MET A 37 -2.03 -11.43 -3.85
CA MET A 37 -1.03 -11.27 -2.80
C MET A 37 -1.61 -11.61 -1.42
N ARG A 38 -2.79 -11.06 -1.09
CA ARG A 38 -3.49 -11.35 0.17
C ARG A 38 -3.80 -12.84 0.31
N SER A 39 -4.28 -13.49 -0.75
CA SER A 39 -4.56 -14.93 -0.74
C SER A 39 -3.29 -15.75 -0.50
N SER A 40 -2.17 -15.38 -1.14
CA SER A 40 -0.88 -16.05 -0.93
C SER A 40 -0.40 -15.91 0.51
N LEU A 41 -0.43 -14.70 1.07
CA LEU A 41 0.00 -14.47 2.45
C LEU A 41 -0.89 -15.20 3.47
N LEU A 42 -2.20 -15.27 3.22
CA LEU A 42 -3.12 -16.05 4.06
C LEU A 42 -2.77 -17.54 4.04
N ARG A 43 -2.52 -18.13 2.86
CA ARG A 43 -2.09 -19.54 2.76
C ARG A 43 -0.75 -19.77 3.47
N ASP A 44 0.23 -18.92 3.21
CA ASP A 44 1.56 -19.01 3.84
C ASP A 44 1.49 -18.85 5.36
N SER A 45 0.55 -18.05 5.88
CA SER A 45 0.36 -17.85 7.31
C SER A 45 -0.18 -19.09 8.03
N LEU A 46 -0.83 -20.00 7.31
CA LEU A 46 -1.39 -21.25 7.83
C LEU A 46 -0.37 -22.40 7.79
N ASP A 47 0.69 -22.27 7.00
CA ASP A 47 1.74 -23.30 6.88
C ASP A 47 2.77 -23.16 8.03
N PRO A 48 2.91 -24.17 8.91
CA PRO A 48 3.84 -24.11 10.05
C PRO A 48 5.32 -24.06 9.65
N HIS A 49 5.68 -24.51 8.44
CA HIS A 49 7.04 -24.47 7.93
C HIS A 49 7.39 -23.12 7.29
N ILE A 50 6.39 -22.36 6.84
CA ILE A 50 6.58 -21.04 6.20
C ILE A 50 6.39 -19.91 7.22
N ARG A 51 5.35 -20.01 8.06
CA ARG A 51 4.95 -18.99 9.04
C ARG A 51 6.12 -18.35 9.81
N PRO A 52 7.14 -19.09 10.30
CA PRO A 52 8.27 -18.50 11.04
C PRO A 52 9.09 -17.48 10.24
N ARG A 53 9.15 -17.62 8.90
CA ARG A 53 9.90 -16.72 8.01
C ARG A 53 9.04 -15.64 7.37
N LEU A 54 7.73 -15.70 7.54
CA LEU A 54 6.79 -14.87 6.80
C LEU A 54 6.85 -13.40 7.24
N ALA A 55 7.09 -13.14 8.53
CA ALA A 55 7.28 -11.79 9.05
C ALA A 55 8.42 -11.05 8.33
N THR A 56 9.61 -11.66 8.25
CA THR A 56 10.77 -11.08 7.56
C THR A 56 10.51 -10.87 6.07
N ARG A 57 9.80 -11.79 5.40
CA ARG A 57 9.42 -11.62 3.99
C ARG A 57 8.54 -10.37 3.80
N CYS A 58 7.53 -10.18 4.65
CA CYS A 58 6.64 -9.03 4.58
C CYS A 58 7.34 -7.71 4.93
N GLU A 59 8.34 -7.73 5.82
CA GLU A 59 9.20 -6.56 6.09
C GLU A 59 10.01 -6.16 4.85
N VAL A 60 10.60 -7.15 4.16
CA VAL A 60 11.33 -6.91 2.90
C VAL A 60 10.39 -6.33 1.84
N LEU A 61 9.20 -6.91 1.65
CA LEU A 61 8.19 -6.40 0.71
C LEU A 61 7.79 -4.95 1.01
N THR A 62 7.58 -4.63 2.29
CA THR A 62 7.24 -3.27 2.72
C THR A 62 8.37 -2.29 2.39
N ARG A 63 9.62 -2.67 2.69
CA ARG A 63 10.79 -1.83 2.38
C ARG A 63 10.94 -1.62 0.88
N SER A 64 10.88 -2.67 0.07
CA SER A 64 10.99 -2.56 -1.38
C SER A 64 9.88 -1.71 -1.99
N LEU A 65 8.66 -1.80 -1.44
CA LEU A 65 7.56 -0.94 -1.88
C LEU A 65 7.82 0.54 -1.52
N HIS A 66 8.37 0.82 -0.35
CA HIS A 66 8.74 2.18 0.04
C HIS A 66 9.89 2.74 -0.80
N GLU A 67 10.89 1.92 -1.13
CA GLU A 67 11.99 2.30 -2.04
C GLU A 67 11.43 2.68 -3.42
N ALA A 68 10.47 1.92 -3.94
CA ALA A 68 9.84 2.19 -5.23
C ALA A 68 8.98 3.47 -5.26
N LEU A 69 8.62 4.02 -4.10
CA LEU A 69 7.90 5.31 -4.04
C LEU A 69 8.79 6.50 -4.37
N ASP A 70 10.11 6.36 -4.26
CA ASP A 70 11.08 7.43 -4.54
C ASP A 70 10.72 8.75 -3.82
N GLY A 71 10.48 8.65 -2.51
CA GLY A 71 10.09 9.79 -1.67
C GLY A 71 8.61 10.19 -1.71
N LYS A 72 7.77 9.55 -2.55
CA LYS A 72 6.32 9.78 -2.55
C LYS A 72 5.65 9.13 -1.34
N SER A 73 4.63 9.77 -0.78
CA SER A 73 3.85 9.17 0.32
C SER A 73 2.79 8.21 -0.22
N CYS A 74 2.58 7.08 0.47
CA CYS A 74 1.49 6.13 0.22
C CYS A 74 0.10 6.67 0.60
N THR A 75 -0.19 7.96 0.38
CA THR A 75 -1.42 8.56 0.90
C THR A 75 -2.63 7.78 0.42
N THR A 76 -3.28 7.11 1.38
CA THR A 76 -4.62 6.58 1.24
C THR A 76 -5.49 7.81 1.12
N ASP A 77 -5.95 8.10 -0.09
CA ASP A 77 -6.87 9.21 -0.34
C ASP A 77 -8.19 8.94 0.42
N SER A 78 -8.23 9.38 1.68
CA SER A 78 -9.44 9.59 2.46
C SER A 78 -9.64 11.08 2.74
N SER A 79 -8.82 11.95 2.13
CA SER A 79 -8.72 13.38 2.42
C SER A 79 -8.79 14.25 1.16
N GLN A 80 -9.52 13.83 0.12
CA GLN A 80 -9.98 14.74 -0.95
C GLN A 80 -11.49 15.00 -0.91
N VAL A 81 -12.17 14.66 0.18
CA VAL A 81 -13.45 15.29 0.50
C VAL A 81 -13.16 16.68 1.10
N THR A 82 -13.34 17.67 0.23
CA THR A 82 -13.63 19.10 0.46
C THR A 82 -12.53 20.03 0.95
N ALA A 83 -11.92 20.76 0.00
CA ALA A 83 -11.86 22.22 0.08
C ALA A 83 -11.95 22.82 -1.35
N PRO A 84 -12.91 23.70 -1.64
CA PRO A 84 -13.04 24.30 -2.97
C PRO A 84 -11.92 25.32 -3.22
N ARG A 85 -11.42 25.31 -4.46
CA ARG A 85 -10.55 26.36 -5.01
C ARG A 85 -11.23 27.73 -4.88
N ARG A 86 -10.53 28.72 -4.35
CA ARG A 86 -10.74 30.13 -4.73
C ARG A 86 -9.47 30.69 -5.32
N ASN A 87 -9.51 30.83 -6.64
CA ASN A 87 -8.63 31.67 -7.43
C ASN A 87 -9.02 33.13 -7.13
N GLY A 88 -8.08 33.93 -6.63
CA GLY A 88 -8.28 35.36 -6.33
C GLY A 88 -7.05 36.12 -6.77
N LYS A 89 -7.16 36.70 -7.97
CA LYS A 89 -6.24 37.63 -8.61
C LYS A 89 -6.36 39.01 -7.92
N ASP A 90 -5.43 39.92 -8.23
CA ASP A 90 -5.45 41.38 -7.96
C ASP A 90 -5.09 41.75 -6.49
N ASP A 91 -4.24 42.70 -6.12
CA ASP A 91 -3.67 43.84 -6.85
C ASP A 91 -2.44 44.38 -6.08
N ARG A 92 -1.55 45.05 -6.81
CA ARG A 92 -0.35 45.73 -6.37
C ARG A 92 -0.67 47.22 -6.32
N SER A 93 -0.59 47.87 -5.16
CA SER A 93 -0.24 49.29 -5.11
C SER A 93 0.27 49.74 -3.74
#